data_AF-A0AAD9QHA4-F1
#
_entry.id   AF-A0AAD9QHA4-F1
#
_cell.length_a   1.000
_cell.length_b   1.000
_cell.length_c   1.000
_cell.angle_alpha   90.00
_cell.angle_beta   90.00
_cell.angle_gamma   90.00
#
_symmetry.space_group_name_H-M   'P 1'
#
loop_
_entity.id
_entity.type
_entity.pdbx_description
1 polymer ?
#
loop_
_entity_poly.entity_id
_entity_poly.type
_entity_poly.pdbx_seq_one_letter_code
_entity_poly.pdbx_strand_id
1 'polypeptide(L)'
;MLAKYLSDHLRDGVKRLPLEMMACRSSVHASTHYTPFYLLFDHEIRVPVDVMFGRQSDYKPEVADYVRKLREEVHEHPREQLRIAHKR
;
A
#
# COMPACT_ATOMS: atom_id res chain seq x y z
N MET A 1 1.20 -18.36 4.30
CA MET A 1 0.16 -17.91 3.34
C MET A 1 0.08 -18.86 2.14
N LEU A 2 1.15 -18.99 1.34
CA LEU A 2 1.20 -19.87 0.16
C LEU A 2 0.92 -21.36 0.43
N ALA A 3 1.52 -21.94 1.48
CA ALA A 3 1.31 -23.35 1.81
C ALA A 3 -0.17 -23.67 2.14
N LYS A 4 -0.85 -22.76 2.83
CA LYS A 4 -2.29 -22.89 3.14
C LYS A 4 -3.13 -22.83 1.86
N TYR A 5 -2.85 -21.85 1.00
CA TYR A 5 -3.54 -21.70 -0.29
C TYR A 5 -3.43 -22.95 -1.18
N LEU A 6 -2.21 -23.51 -1.27
CA LEU A 6 -1.93 -24.71 -2.05
C LEU A 6 -2.66 -25.96 -1.51
N SER A 7 -2.73 -26.12 -0.19
CA SER A 7 -3.49 -27.20 0.44
C SER A 7 -4.98 -27.11 0.14
N ASP A 8 -5.54 -25.90 0.12
CA ASP A 8 -6.97 -25.67 -0.12
C ASP A 8 -7.37 -25.77 -1.60
N HIS A 9 -6.42 -25.62 -2.53
CA HIS A 9 -6.69 -25.51 -3.97
C HIS A 9 -5.84 -26.46 -4.84
N LEU A 10 -5.50 -27.67 -4.40
CA LEU A 10 -4.55 -28.56 -5.10
C LEU A 10 -4.78 -28.73 -6.62
N ARG A 11 -6.02 -28.72 -7.12
CA ARG A 11 -6.34 -28.88 -8.57
C ARG A 11 -6.17 -27.61 -9.41
N ASP A 12 -6.62 -26.45 -8.91
CA ASP A 12 -6.59 -25.17 -9.64
C ASP A 12 -5.46 -24.24 -9.19
N GLY A 13 -4.89 -24.55 -8.03
CA GLY A 13 -3.85 -23.80 -7.34
C GLY A 13 -2.56 -23.78 -8.13
N VAL A 14 -2.22 -24.84 -8.88
CA VAL A 14 -1.04 -24.84 -9.76
C VAL A 14 -1.17 -23.81 -10.88
N LYS A 15 -2.37 -23.66 -11.47
CA LYS A 15 -2.62 -22.66 -12.52
C LYS A 15 -2.56 -21.23 -11.99
N ARG A 16 -2.98 -21.03 -10.73
CA ARG A 16 -2.99 -19.72 -10.06
C ARG A 16 -1.72 -19.44 -9.25
N LEU A 17 -0.84 -20.43 -9.09
CA LEU A 17 0.37 -20.34 -8.29
C LEU A 17 1.28 -19.17 -8.68
N PRO A 18 1.51 -18.87 -9.97
CA PRO A 18 2.32 -17.71 -10.35
C PRO A 18 1.77 -16.39 -9.81
N LEU A 19 0.43 -16.24 -9.81
CA LEU A 19 -0.25 -15.05 -9.30
C LEU A 19 -0.14 -14.97 -7.78
N GLU A 20 -0.36 -16.09 -7.09
CA GLU A 20 -0.26 -16.15 -5.63
C GLU A 20 1.18 -15.86 -5.16
N MET A 21 2.18 -16.40 -5.86
CA MET A 21 3.59 -16.11 -5.60
C MET A 21 3.94 -14.64 -5.88
N MET A 22 3.31 -14.01 -6.88
CA MET A 22 3.48 -12.59 -7.14
C MET A 22 2.94 -11.76 -5.96
N ALA A 23 1.70 -12.05 -5.52
CA ALA A 23 1.09 -11.38 -4.37
C ALA A 23 1.90 -11.56 -3.09
N CYS A 24 2.43 -12.75 -2.83
CA CYS A 24 3.26 -13.00 -1.66
C CYS A 24 4.58 -12.21 -1.70
N ARG A 25 5.16 -12.00 -2.90
CA ARG A 25 6.41 -11.24 -3.09
C ARG A 25 6.21 -9.74 -3.00
N SER A 26 5.04 -9.22 -3.38
CA SER A 26 4.69 -7.80 -3.37
C SER A 26 3.97 -7.35 -2.09
N SER A 27 3.53 -8.27 -1.24
CA SER A 27 2.84 -7.91 0.01
C SER A 27 3.86 -7.53 1.09
N VAL A 28 3.56 -6.47 1.83
CA VAL A 28 4.35 -6.03 2.99
C VAL A 28 4.37 -7.14 4.04
N HIS A 29 5.57 -7.50 4.50
CA HIS A 29 5.73 -8.48 5.55
C HIS A 29 5.62 -7.82 6.93
N ALA A 30 4.83 -8.41 7.83
CA ALA A 30 4.45 -7.77 9.09
C ALA A 30 5.62 -7.49 10.05
N SER A 31 6.67 -8.31 10.04
CA SER A 31 7.81 -8.15 10.96
C SER A 31 8.86 -7.16 10.46
N THR A 32 9.05 -7.07 9.13
CA THR A 32 10.06 -6.21 8.52
C THR A 32 9.49 -4.91 7.98
N HIS A 33 8.17 -4.82 7.81
CA HIS A 33 7.46 -3.72 7.14
C HIS A 33 7.89 -3.45 5.69
N TYR A 34 8.64 -4.38 5.07
CA TYR A 34 9.04 -4.33 3.67
C TYR A 34 8.46 -5.52 2.90
N THR A 35 8.36 -5.40 1.58
CA THR A 35 8.00 -6.54 0.74
C THR A 35 9.19 -7.51 0.64
N PRO A 36 8.95 -8.83 0.54
CA PRO A 36 10.03 -9.80 0.31
C PRO A 36 10.84 -9.50 -0.96
N PHE A 37 10.20 -8.95 -2.01
CA PHE A 37 10.90 -8.59 -3.24
C PHE A 37 11.85 -7.40 -3.01
N TYR A 38 11.40 -6.37 -2.31
CA TYR A 38 12.25 -5.23 -1.95
C TYR A 38 13.46 -5.67 -1.14
N LEU A 39 13.28 -6.56 -0.16
CA LEU A 39 14.38 -7.04 0.67
C LEU A 39 15.45 -7.83 -0.12
N LEU A 40 15.08 -8.45 -1.24
CA LEU A 40 16.00 -9.25 -2.06
C LEU A 40 16.67 -8.46 -3.18
N PHE A 41 15.97 -7.46 -3.74
CA PHE A 41 16.40 -6.78 -4.95
C PHE A 41 16.57 -5.27 -4.79
N ASP A 42 16.33 -4.73 -3.59
CA ASP A 42 16.44 -3.30 -3.24
C ASP A 42 15.54 -2.36 -4.07
N HIS A 43 14.55 -2.93 -4.75
CA HIS A 43 13.50 -2.20 -5.44
C HIS A 43 12.24 -3.04 -5.43
N GLU A 44 11.09 -2.40 -5.62
CA GLU A 44 9.81 -3.09 -5.66
C GLU A 44 9.53 -3.75 -7.01
N ILE A 45 8.73 -4.82 -6.98
CA ILE A 45 8.33 -5.55 -8.20
C ILE A 45 7.49 -4.65 -9.11
N ARG A 46 7.77 -4.67 -10.42
CA ARG A 46 6.89 -4.05 -11.43
C ARG A 46 5.87 -5.05 -11.90
N VAL A 47 4.61 -4.85 -11.51
CA VAL A 47 3.49 -5.67 -11.99
C VAL A 47 2.99 -5.18 -13.36
N PRO A 48 2.30 -6.01 -14.17
CA PRO A 48 1.86 -5.62 -15.51
C PRO A 48 1.04 -4.32 -15.55
N VAL A 49 0.24 -4.07 -14.51
CA VAL A 49 -0.51 -2.82 -14.36
C VAL A 49 0.40 -1.60 -14.22
N ASP A 50 1.52 -1.71 -13.49
CA ASP A 50 2.52 -0.65 -13.36
C ASP A 50 3.23 -0.36 -14.69
N VAL A 51 3.37 -1.37 -15.55
CA VAL A 51 3.98 -1.21 -16.87
C VAL A 51 3.01 -0.53 -17.83
N MET A 52 1.72 -0.90 -17.78
CA MET A 52 0.70 -0.34 -18.68
C MET A 52 0.31 1.10 -18.33
N PHE A 53 0.19 1.41 -17.04
CA PHE A 53 -0.31 2.72 -16.58
C PHE A 53 0.77 3.60 -15.97
N GLY A 54 2.00 3.09 -15.87
CA GLY A 54 3.03 3.69 -15.06
C GLY A 54 2.79 3.39 -13.59
N ARG A 55 3.88 3.15 -12.85
CA ARG A 55 3.83 3.14 -11.39
C ARG A 55 3.63 4.58 -10.94
N GLN A 56 2.61 4.84 -10.11
CA GLN A 56 2.60 6.07 -9.33
C GLN A 56 3.89 6.06 -8.53
N SER A 57 4.84 6.97 -8.84
CA SER A 57 6.08 7.08 -8.05
C SER A 57 5.68 7.05 -6.59
N ASP A 58 6.36 6.26 -5.75
CA ASP A 58 6.07 6.23 -4.32
C ASP A 58 6.01 7.68 -3.87
N TYR A 59 4.80 8.22 -3.73
CA TYR A 59 4.62 9.62 -3.40
C TYR A 59 4.99 9.65 -1.94
N LYS A 60 6.28 9.85 -1.70
CA LYS A 60 6.80 10.27 -0.42
C LYS A 60 6.38 11.73 -0.37
N PRO A 61 5.31 12.09 0.36
CA PRO A 61 5.02 13.50 0.56
C PRO A 61 6.32 14.12 1.05
N GLU A 62 6.73 15.20 0.40
CA GLU A 62 7.83 15.97 0.92
C GLU A 62 7.49 16.36 2.36
N VAL A 63 8.47 16.51 3.24
CA VAL A 63 8.18 16.85 4.65
C VAL A 63 7.29 18.09 4.73
N ALA A 64 7.44 19.02 3.77
CA ALA A 64 6.57 20.17 3.58
C ALA A 64 5.09 19.82 3.33
N ASP A 65 4.82 18.80 2.51
CA ASP A 65 3.46 18.32 2.22
C ASP A 65 2.80 17.68 3.44
N TYR A 66 3.56 16.89 4.22
CA TYR A 66 3.07 16.32 5.47
C TYR A 66 2.75 17.42 6.49
N VAL A 67 3.66 18.38 6.68
CA VAL A 67 3.48 19.49 7.62
C VAL A 67 2.29 20.38 7.21
N ARG A 68 2.11 20.64 5.92
CA ARG A 68 0.96 21.38 5.39
C ARG A 68 -0.35 20.65 5.71
N LYS A 69 -0.43 19.37 5.36
CA LYS A 69 -1.64 18.56 5.57
C LYS A 69 -2.00 18.43 7.06
N LEU A 70 -0.99 18.26 7.92
CA LEU A 70 -1.18 18.23 9.37
C LEU A 70 -1.68 19.58 9.91
N ARG A 71 -1.18 20.71 9.39
CA ARG A 71 -1.70 22.04 9.75
C ARG A 71 -3.17 22.20 9.37
N GLU A 72 -3.56 21.73 8.20
CA GLU A 72 -4.96 21.79 7.75
C GLU A 72 -5.86 20.93 8.64
N GLU A 73 -5.46 19.70 8.96
CA GLU A 73 -6.23 18.82 9.86
C GLU A 73 -6.32 19.36 11.29
N VAL A 74 -5.25 19.95 11.83
CA VAL A 74 -5.22 20.43 13.22
C VAL A 74 -5.86 21.82 13.37
N HIS A 75 -5.80 22.67 12.34
CA HIS A 75 -6.27 24.05 12.45
C HIS A 75 -7.55 24.35 11.69
N GLU A 76 -7.75 23.81 10.48
CA GLU A 76 -8.92 24.14 9.67
C GLU A 76 -10.13 23.32 10.10
N HIS A 77 -9.96 22.01 10.33
CA HIS A 77 -11.05 21.11 10.72
C HIS A 77 -11.73 21.51 12.05
N PRO A 78 -11.00 21.78 13.15
CA PRO A 78 -11.63 22.21 14.39
C PRO A 78 -12.26 23.60 14.30
N ARG A 79 -11.70 24.51 13.48
CA ARG A 79 -12.26 25.85 13.27
C ARG A 79 -13.59 25.79 12.54
N GLU A 80 -13.73 24.92 11.55
CA GLU A 80 -14.99 24.77 10.83
C GLU A 80 -16.08 24.14 11.73
N GLN A 81 -15.71 23.15 12.55
CA GLN A 81 -16.63 22.58 13.55
C GLN A 81 -17.09 23.63 14.57
N LEU A 82 -16.19 24.51 15.03
CA LEU A 82 -16.53 25.63 15.90
C LEU A 82 -17.45 26.66 15.22
N ARG A 83 -17.24 26.96 13.93
CA ARG A 83 -18.11 27.86 13.16
C ARG A 83 -19.51 27.29 12.96
N ILE A 84 -19.61 25.99 12.70
CA ILE A 84 -20.90 25.30 12.58
C ILE A 84 -21.62 25.27 13.93
N ALA A 85 -20.88 25.03 15.03
CA ALA A 85 -21.44 25.07 16.38
C ALA A 85 -21.92 26.47 16.81
N HIS A 86 -21.29 27.54 16.32
CA HIS A 86 -21.68 28.92 16.62
C HIS A 86 -22.84 29.45 15.75
N LYS A 87 -23.22 28.72 14.70
CA LYS A 87 -24.33 29.06 13.80
C LYS A 87 -25.65 28.37 14.20
N ARG A 88 -25.66 27.65 15.31
CA ARG A 88 -26.81 26.93 15.88
C ARG A 88 -27.32 27.66 17.10
#